data_AF-A0A1W2TLT5-F1
#
_entry.id   AF-A0A1W2TLT5-F1
#
_cell.length_a   1.000
_cell.length_b   1.000
_cell.length_c   1.000
_cell.angle_alpha   90.00
_cell.angle_beta   90.00
_cell.angle_gamma   90.00
#
_symmetry.space_group_name_H-M   'P 1'
#
loop_
_entity.id
_entity.type
_entity.pdbx_description
1 polymer ?
#
loop_
_entity_poly.entity_id
_entity_poly.type
_entity_poly.pdbx_seq_one_letter_code
_entity_poly.pdbx_strand_id
1 'polypeptide(L)' 'MRPLTEQETKILFEKLANYTTDLKPLIAPLSDAPDADRYVFRLIKDRVYYVLLSIANRTTTFG' A
#
# COMPACT_ATOMS: atom_id res chain seq x y z
N MET A 1 -0.23 -2.36 -12.51
CA MET A 1 -0.53 -2.12 -11.08
C MET A 1 -1.32 -0.82 -11.01
N ARG A 2 -2.62 -0.84 -10.67
CA ARG A 2 -3.42 0.39 -10.55
C ARG A 2 -3.40 0.88 -9.10
N PRO A 3 -3.36 2.19 -8.83
CA PRO A 3 -3.72 2.70 -7.50
C PRO A 3 -5.18 2.34 -7.19
N LEU A 4 -5.46 2.01 -5.93
CA LEU A 4 -6.83 1.74 -5.49
C LEU A 4 -7.68 3.01 -5.63
N THR A 5 -8.96 2.83 -5.94
CA THR A 5 -9.94 3.93 -5.82
C THR A 5 -10.23 4.23 -4.34
N GLU A 6 -10.77 5.41 -4.05
CA GLU A 6 -11.09 5.82 -2.68
C GLU A 6 -12.08 4.84 -2.01
N GLN A 7 -13.05 4.33 -2.78
CA GLN A 7 -14.03 3.36 -2.31
C GLN A 7 -13.39 2.02 -1.93
N GLU A 8 -12.53 1.46 -2.79
CA GLU A 8 -11.83 0.21 -2.51
C GLU A 8 -10.88 0.35 -1.31
N THR A 9 -10.23 1.50 -1.20
CA THR A 9 -9.34 1.84 -0.09
C THR A 9 -10.12 1.89 1.22
N LYS A 10 -11.31 2.50 1.23
CA LYS A 10 -12.18 2.55 2.40
C LYS A 10 -12.62 1.16 2.86
N ILE A 11 -13.09 0.30 1.94
CA ILE A 11 -13.52 -1.07 2.26
C ILE A 11 -12.35 -1.89 2.81
N LEU A 12 -11.16 -1.72 2.23
CA LEU A 12 -9.95 -2.39 2.70
C LEU A 12 -9.59 -1.96 4.13
N PHE A 13 -9.63 -0.65 4.40
CA PHE A 13 -9.36 -0.10 5.74
C PHE A 13 -10.41 -0.49 6.76
N GLU A 14 -11.70 -0.52 6.40
CA GLU A 14 -12.77 -1.00 7.26
C GLU A 14 -12.57 -2.48 7.62
N LYS A 15 -12.22 -3.32 6.62
CA LYS A 15 -11.93 -4.72 6.88
C LYS A 15 -10.71 -4.89 7.77
N LEU A 16 -9.62 -4.16 7.48
CA LEU A 16 -8.41 -4.18 8.31
C LEU A 16 -8.65 -3.66 9.72
N ALA A 17 -9.48 -2.63 9.91
CA ALA A 17 -9.83 -2.09 11.23
C ALA A 17 -10.55 -3.13 12.11
N ASN A 18 -11.25 -4.10 11.50
CA ASN A 18 -11.84 -5.21 12.24
C ASN A 18 -10.80 -6.25 12.71
N TYR A 19 -9.63 -6.33 12.07
CA TYR A 19 -8.58 -7.31 12.39
C TYR A 19 -7.35 -6.70 13.09
N THR A 20 -7.18 -5.38 13.03
CA THR A 20 -6.01 -4.67 13.54
C THR A 20 -6.45 -3.44 14.32
N THR A 21 -5.92 -3.29 15.53
CA THR A 21 -6.21 -2.16 16.43
C THR A 21 -5.55 -0.85 15.97
N ASP A 22 -4.38 -0.95 15.33
CA ASP A 22 -3.62 0.22 14.84
C ASP A 22 -3.13 0.03 13.41
N LEU A 23 -3.68 0.84 12.50
CA LEU A 23 -3.30 0.91 11.09
C LEU A 23 -2.07 1.78 10.83
N LYS A 24 -1.71 2.65 11.78
CA LYS A 24 -0.58 3.58 11.70
C LYS A 24 0.77 2.92 11.38
N PRO A 25 1.17 1.77 11.99
CA PRO A 25 2.44 1.12 11.65
C PRO A 25 2.50 0.57 10.23
N LEU A 26 1.36 0.31 9.58
CA LEU A 26 1.33 -0.17 8.18
C LEU A 26 1.66 0.92 7.16
N ILE A 27 1.49 2.19 7.54
CA ILE A 27 1.70 3.36 6.68
C ILE A 27 2.93 4.16 7.15
N ALA A 28 3.50 3.78 8.29
CA ALA A 28 4.67 4.42 8.85
C ALA A 28 5.85 4.28 7.86
N PRO A 29 6.58 5.37 7.59
CA PRO A 29 7.83 5.26 6.86
C PRO A 29 8.77 4.36 7.66
N LEU A 30 9.46 3.45 6.98
CA LEU A 30 10.35 2.48 7.64
C LEU A 30 11.57 3.16 8.30
N SER A 31 11.82 4.43 7.97
CA SER A 31 12.93 5.23 8.48
C SER A 31 12.60 6.72 8.37
N ASP A 32 13.23 7.56 9.19
CA ASP A 32 13.13 9.04 9.17
C ASP A 32 13.87 9.68 7.97
N ALA A 33 14.29 8.88 7.00
CA ALA A 33 15.07 9.35 5.86
C ALA A 33 14.14 9.95 4.77
N PRO A 34 14.58 10.98 4.04
CA PRO A 34 13.78 11.60 2.98
C PRO A 34 13.47 10.65 1.81
N ASP A 35 14.27 9.59 1.63
CA ASP A 35 14.11 8.52 0.64
C ASP A 35 13.62 7.20 1.28
N ALA A 36 13.08 7.26 2.51
CA ALA A 36 12.65 6.06 3.20
C ALA A 36 11.51 5.38 2.44
N ASP A 37 11.75 4.11 2.10
CA ASP A 37 10.73 3.26 1.54
C ASP A 37 9.51 3.24 2.46
N ARG A 38 8.35 3.54 1.86
CA ARG A 38 7.05 3.37 2.49
C ARG A 38 6.33 2.22 1.83
N TYR A 39 5.54 1.51 2.61
CA TYR A 39 4.64 0.52 2.04
C TYR A 39 3.44 1.20 1.39
N VAL A 40 3.07 0.70 0.21
CA VAL A 40 1.92 1.16 -0.55
C VAL A 40 1.03 -0.02 -0.89
N PHE A 41 -0.28 0.23 -0.87
CA PHE A 41 -1.25 -0.70 -1.40
C PHE A 41 -1.36 -0.53 -2.91
N ARG A 42 -1.27 -1.63 -3.64
CA ARG A 42 -1.41 -1.68 -5.10
C ARG A 42 -2.40 -2.76 -5.47
N LEU A 43 -3.29 -2.44 -6.41
CA LEU A 43 -4.21 -3.41 -6.96
C LEU A 43 -3.64 -3.98 -8.25
N ILE A 44 -3.60 -5.31 -8.32
CA ILE A 44 -3.16 -6.06 -9.50
C ILE A 44 -4.25 -7.05 -9.86
N LYS A 45 -4.90 -6.80 -11.01
CA LYS A 45 -6.08 -7.52 -11.52
C LYS A 45 -7.27 -7.46 -10.55
N ASP A 46 -7.26 -8.27 -9.51
CA ASP A 46 -8.37 -8.43 -8.56
C ASP A 46 -7.88 -8.53 -7.09
N ARG A 47 -6.56 -8.45 -6.87
CA ARG A 47 -5.96 -8.63 -5.54
C ARG A 47 -5.18 -7.40 -5.12
N VAL A 48 -5.28 -7.09 -3.84
CA VAL A 48 -4.55 -5.98 -3.20
C VAL A 48 -3.25 -6.52 -2.61
N TYR A 49 -2.15 -5.89 -2.98
CA TYR A 49 -0.80 -6.21 -2.52
C TYR A 49 -0.26 -5.07 -1.68
N TYR A 50 0.42 -5.44 -0.59
CA TYR A 50 1.16 -4.54 0.28
C TYR A 50 2.64 -4.66 -0.07
N VAL A 51 3.21 -3.64 -0.72
CA VAL A 51 4.57 -3.68 -1.29
C VAL A 51 5.31 -2.37 -1.03
N LEU A 52 6.64 -2.42 -1.01
CA LEU A 52 7.48 -1.22 -0.88
C LEU A 52 7.33 -0.34 -2.13
N LEU A 53 7.40 0.98 -1.94
CA LEU A 53 7.34 1.95 -3.02
C LEU A 53 8.43 1.72 -4.07
N SER A 54 9.67 1.38 -3.67
CA SER A 54 10.75 1.03 -4.60
C SER A 54 10.42 -0.16 -5.50
N ILE A 55 9.75 -1.19 -4.95
CA ILE A 55 9.34 -2.37 -5.72
C ILE A 55 8.21 -2.00 -6.68
N ALA A 56 7.22 -1.23 -6.18
CA ALA A 56 6.11 -0.77 -7.00
C ALA A 56 6.61 0.08 -8.20
N ASN A 57 7.59 0.96 -7.98
CA ASN A 57 8.16 1.82 -9.02
C ASN A 57 9.02 1.04 -10.04
N ARG A 58 9.77 0.02 -9.59
CA ARG A 58 10.54 -0.85 -10.50
C ARG A 58 9.65 -1.72 -11.37
N THR A 59 8.48 -2.11 -10.87
CA THR A 59 7.56 -3.00 -11.58
C THR A 59 6.74 -2.26 -12.65
N THR A 60 6.71 -0.93 -12.62
CA THR A 60 5.97 -0.10 -13.61
C THR A 60 6.70 0.14 -14.94
N THR A 61 7.94 -0.34 -15.11
CA THR A 61 8.76 -0.13 -16.34
C THR A 61 8.68 -1.27 -17.37
N PHE A 62 7.73 -2.20 -17.25
CA PHE A 62 7.41 -3.11 -18.36
C PHE A 62 6.07 -2.69 -19.00
N GLY A 63 6.17 -1.69 -19.86
CA GLY A 63 5.13 -1.19 -20.75
C GLY A 63 5.77 -0.55 -21.96
#